data_AF-A0A9W5EUZ1-F1
#
_entry.id   AF-A0A9W5EUZ1-F1
#
_cell.length_a   1.000
_cell.length_b   1.000
_cell.length_c   1.000
_cell.angle_alpha   90.00
_cell.angle_beta   90.00
_cell.angle_gamma   90.00
#
_symmetry.space_group_name_H-M   'P 1'
#
loop_
_entity.id
_entity.type
_entity.pdbx_description
1 polymer ?
#
loop_
_entity_poly.entity_id
_entity_poly.type
_entity_poly.pdbx_seq_one_letter_code
_entity_poly.pdbx_strand_id
1 'polypeptide(L)' 'MSKKDSIKEDIATLRTFSILFLTSIFGVLGYAITNFEKLTNLKLIVGFVSLFLLVMFFVISLKLYKRKTKLLEELE' A
#
# COMPACT_ATOMS: atom_id res chain seq x y z
N MET A 1 5.93 27.43 -2.97
CA MET A 1 6.22 26.32 -2.05
C MET A 1 7.64 25.83 -2.33
N SER A 2 8.48 25.66 -1.31
CA SER A 2 9.86 25.22 -1.55
C SER A 2 9.88 23.78 -2.09
N LYS A 3 10.85 23.45 -2.93
CA LYS A 3 11.04 22.06 -3.43
C LYS A 3 11.11 21.05 -2.27
N LYS A 4 11.67 21.47 -1.12
CA LYS A 4 11.78 20.68 0.10
C LYS A 4 10.41 20.41 0.75
N ASP A 5 9.53 21.40 0.78
CA ASP A 5 8.19 21.27 1.37
C ASP A 5 7.31 20.34 0.55
N SER A 6 7.41 20.41 -0.78
CA SER A 6 6.70 19.51 -1.70
C SER A 6 7.14 18.05 -1.52
N ILE A 7 8.45 17.80 -1.36
CA ILE A 7 8.96 16.43 -1.12
C ILE A 7 8.49 15.89 0.23
N LYS A 8 8.44 16.73 1.28
CA LYS A 8 7.92 16.33 2.60
C LYS A 8 6.45 15.96 2.54
N GLU A 9 5.65 16.70 1.79
CA GLU A 9 4.22 16.41 1.59
C GLU A 9 4.01 15.10 0.80
N ASP A 10 4.81 14.85 -0.24
CA ASP A 10 4.82 13.57 -0.97
C ASP A 10 5.14 12.39 -0.06
N ILE A 11 6.14 12.53 0.82
CA ILE A 11 6.54 11.50 1.79
C ILE A 11 5.41 11.22 2.79
N ALA A 12 4.76 12.26 3.30
CA ALA A 12 3.63 12.13 4.21
C ALA A 12 2.46 11.40 3.52
N THR A 13 2.17 11.77 2.27
CA THR A 13 1.15 11.12 1.44
C THR A 13 1.46 9.65 1.20
N LEU A 14 2.69 9.32 0.78
CA LEU A 14 3.15 7.94 0.57
C LEU A 14 3.09 7.10 1.85
N ARG A 15 3.38 7.70 3.02
CA ARG A 15 3.21 7.04 4.32
C ARG A 15 1.76 6.69 4.59
N THR A 16 0.85 7.64 4.38
CA THR A 16 -0.60 7.43 4.56
C THR A 16 -1.12 6.34 3.63
N PHE A 17 -0.75 6.37 2.34
CA PHE A 17 -1.11 5.31 1.40
C PHE A 17 -0.57 3.95 1.81
N SER A 18 0.66 3.89 2.32
CA SER A 18 1.25 2.62 2.80
C SER A 18 0.45 2.02 3.96
N ILE A 19 0.00 2.84 4.91
CA ILE A 19 -0.87 2.39 6.01
C ILE A 19 -2.24 1.95 5.49
N LEU A 20 -2.80 2.67 4.53
CA LEU A 20 -4.08 2.34 3.90
C LEU A 20 -4.01 0.97 3.21
N PHE A 21 -2.98 0.74 2.38
CA PHE A 21 -2.79 -0.55 1.71
C PHE A 21 -2.59 -1.69 2.71
N LEU A 22 -1.81 -1.47 3.77
CA LEU A 22 -1.61 -2.48 4.81
C LEU A 22 -2.94 -2.84 5.49
N THR A 23 -3.74 -1.83 5.85
CA THR A 23 -5.08 -2.02 6.41
C THR A 23 -5.99 -2.79 5.45
N SER A 24 -5.98 -2.45 4.16
CA SER A 24 -6.77 -3.14 3.14
C SER A 24 -6.35 -4.60 2.97
N ILE A 25 -5.06 -4.91 3.00
CA ILE A 25 -4.55 -6.29 2.95
C ILE A 25 -5.11 -7.10 4.12
N PHE A 26 -5.01 -6.57 5.34
CA PHE A 26 -5.57 -7.24 6.52
C PHE A 26 -7.10 -7.35 6.45
N GLY A 27 -7.80 -6.36 5.88
CA GLY A 27 -9.25 -6.41 5.69
C GLY A 27 -9.68 -7.54 4.75
N VAL A 28 -8.99 -7.71 3.61
CA VAL A 28 -9.26 -8.79 2.66
C VAL A 28 -8.97 -10.15 3.30
N LEU A 29 -7.84 -10.29 4.00
CA LEU A 29 -7.48 -11.52 4.70
C LEU A 29 -8.48 -11.86 5.82
N GLY A 30 -8.87 -10.87 6.63
CA GLY A 30 -9.85 -11.04 7.70
C GLY A 30 -11.21 -11.48 7.17
N TYR A 31 -11.68 -10.86 6.09
CA TYR A 31 -12.92 -11.30 5.42
C TYR A 31 -12.81 -12.74 4.92
N ALA A 32 -11.67 -13.09 4.29
CA ALA A 32 -11.45 -14.42 3.74
C ALA A 32 -11.43 -15.51 4.84
N ILE A 33 -10.79 -15.24 5.97
CA ILE A 33 -10.76 -16.14 7.12
C ILE A 33 -12.16 -16.30 7.74
N THR A 34 -12.87 -15.19 7.95
CA THR A 34 -14.17 -15.20 8.63
C THR A 34 -15.26 -15.88 7.79
N ASN A 35 -15.12 -15.86 6.46
CA ASN A 35 -16.11 -16.41 5.53
C ASN A 35 -15.59 -17.65 4.79
N PHE A 36 -14.56 -18.32 5.31
CA PHE A 36 -13.85 -19.40 4.61
C PHE A 36 -14.79 -20.48 4.06
N GLU A 37 -15.78 -20.91 4.86
CA GLU A 37 -16.77 -21.92 4.47
C GLU A 37 -17.72 -21.48 3.35
N LYS A 38 -17.86 -20.17 3.12
CA LYS A 38 -18.75 -19.56 2.12
C LYS A 38 -17.99 -19.05 0.88
N LEU A 39 -16.69 -19.30 0.81
CA LEU A 39 -15.86 -18.92 -0.34
C LEU A 39 -16.05 -19.93 -1.48
N THR A 40 -16.72 -19.49 -2.53
CA THR A 40 -16.70 -20.17 -3.83
C THR A 40 -15.37 -19.94 -4.55
N ASN A 41 -14.99 -20.87 -5.44
CA ASN A 41 -13.76 -20.80 -6.24
C ASN A 41 -13.58 -19.44 -6.97
N LEU A 42 -14.69 -18.84 -7.43
CA LEU A 42 -14.67 -17.53 -8.09
C LEU A 42 -14.30 -16.40 -7.12
N LYS A 43 -14.82 -16.40 -5.88
CA LYS A 43 -14.46 -15.44 -4.84
C LYS A 43 -13.01 -15.59 -4.39
N LEU A 44 -12.50 -16.82 -4.36
CA LEU A 44 -11.10 -17.10 -4.09
C LEU A 44 -10.18 -16.48 -5.15
N ILE A 45 -10.49 -16.67 -6.44
CA ILE A 45 -9.71 -16.07 -7.53
C ILE A 45 -9.71 -14.55 -7.44
N VAL A 46 -10.88 -13.94 -7.24
CA VAL A 46 -11.00 -12.47 -7.09
C VAL A 46 -10.25 -11.97 -5.84
N GLY A 47 -10.36 -12.70 -4.72
CA GLY A 47 -9.61 -12.40 -3.50
C GLY A 47 -8.10 -12.47 -3.72
N PHE A 48 -7.61 -13.48 -4.43
CA PHE A 48 -6.19 -13.65 -4.71
C PHE A 48 -5.66 -12.56 -5.64
N VAL A 49 -6.39 -12.23 -6.71
CA VAL A 49 -6.03 -11.16 -7.65
C VAL A 49 -6.03 -9.80 -6.96
N SER A 50 -7.05 -9.50 -6.15
CA SER A 50 -7.12 -8.23 -5.42
C SER A 50 -6.01 -8.12 -4.37
N LEU A 51 -5.71 -9.20 -3.64
CA LEU A 51 -4.60 -9.25 -2.70
C LEU A 51 -3.24 -9.06 -3.40
N PHE A 52 -3.04 -9.73 -4.54
CA PHE A 52 -1.83 -9.60 -5.34
C PHE A 52 -1.61 -8.14 -5.80
N LEU A 53 -2.66 -7.49 -6.31
CA LEU A 53 -2.60 -6.09 -6.71
C LEU A 53 -2.29 -5.17 -5.52
N LEU A 54 -2.97 -5.37 -4.38
CA LEU A 54 -2.72 -4.58 -3.16
C LEU A 54 -1.27 -4.70 -2.69
N VAL A 55 -0.71 -5.91 -2.69
CA VAL A 55 0.69 -6.13 -2.32
C VAL A 55 1.63 -5.46 -3.33
N MET A 56 1.36 -5.55 -4.62
CA MET A 56 2.15 -4.88 -5.65
C MET A 56 2.15 -3.35 -5.46
N PHE A 57 0.99 -2.73 -5.28
CA PHE A 57 0.89 -1.29 -5.03
C PHE A 57 1.55 -0.88 -3.72
N PHE A 58 1.44 -1.69 -2.67
CA PHE A 58 2.14 -1.45 -1.41
C PHE A 58 3.67 -1.43 -1.60
N VAL A 59 4.23 -2.41 -2.31
CA VAL A 59 5.67 -2.47 -2.59
C VAL A 59 6.13 -1.28 -3.43
N ILE A 60 5.34 -0.86 -4.42
CA ILE A 60 5.63 0.33 -5.24
C ILE A 60 5.62 1.59 -4.37
N SER A 61 4.62 1.76 -3.52
CA SER A 61 4.51 2.88 -2.57
C SER A 61 5.74 2.95 -1.65
N LEU A 62 6.17 1.82 -1.08
CA LEU A 62 7.37 1.76 -0.25
C LEU A 62 8.66 2.10 -1.02
N LYS A 63 8.78 1.66 -2.27
CA LYS A 63 9.93 2.02 -3.13
C LYS A 63 9.96 3.52 -3.43
N LEU A 64 8.81 4.11 -3.74
CA LEU A 64 8.69 5.55 -3.97
C LEU A 64 8.99 6.35 -2.71
N TYR A 65 8.48 5.90 -1.55
CA TYR A 65 8.76 6.49 -0.25
C TYR A 65 10.27 6.54 0.00
N LYS A 66 10.97 5.40 -0.14
CA LYS A 66 12.43 5.34 0.03
C LYS A 66 13.20 6.22 -0.94
N ARG A 67 12.73 6.37 -2.19
CA ARG A 67 13.37 7.28 -3.16
C ARG A 67 13.19 8.74 -2.75
N LYS A 68 11.98 9.13 -2.35
CA LYS A 68 11.67 10.50 -1.95
C LYS A 68 12.39 10.90 -0.66
N THR A 69 12.53 9.99 0.31
CA THR A 69 13.31 10.26 1.54
C THR A 69 14.79 10.48 1.23
N LYS A 70 15.40 9.67 0.34
CA LYS A 70 16.78 9.87 -0.10
C LYS A 70 17.00 11.21 -0.80
N LEU A 71 16.07 11.59 -1.69
CA LEU A 71 16.12 12.91 -2.34
C LEU A 71 16.03 14.06 -1.33
N LEU A 72 15.28 13.87 -0.24
CA LEU A 72 15.18 14.85 0.83
C LEU A 72 16.49 14.96 1.62
N GLU A 73 17.16 13.84 1.89
CA GLU A 73 18.48 13.79 2.55
C GLU A 73 19.57 14.44 1.69
N GLU A 74 19.56 14.27 0.36
CA GLU A 74 20.51 14.91 -0.56
C GLU A 74 20.30 16.42 -0.70
N LEU A 75 19.12 16.93 -0.34
CA LEU A 75 18.77 18.35 -0.34
C LEU A 75 19.01 19.04 1.02
N GLU A 76 19.43 18.27 2.03
CA GLU A 76 19.88 18.77 3.34
C GLU A 76 21.39 19.02 3.36
#